data_AF-A0A6P0DT54-F1
#
_entry.id   AF-A0A6P0DT54-F1
#
_cell.length_a   1.000
_cell.length_b   1.000
_cell.length_c   1.000
_cell.angle_alpha   90.00
_cell.angle_beta   90.00
_cell.angle_gamma   90.00
#
_symmetry.space_group_name_H-M   'P 1'
#
loop_
_entity.id
_entity.type
_entity.pdbx_description
1 polymer ?
#
loop_
_entity_poly.entity_id
_entity_poly.type
_entity_poly.pdbx_seq_one_letter_code
_entity_poly.pdbx_strand_id
1 'polypeptide(L)'
;DYTEITEFLYECVVTTIEHDLPREIEYLARFDEAKGRIQSFIEMPDGMISSLINFVRQNDGVLAKKRRRREFEKMTDLEVEAAEAVVRDVFEMNVPEDGPELLEEVDPPAAPGRR
;
A
#
# COMPACT_ATOMS: atom_id res chain seq x y z
N ASP A 1 40.41 -14.43 -9.78
CA ASP A 1 40.04 -13.92 -8.45
C ASP A 1 38.57 -13.53 -8.52
N TYR A 2 37.78 -13.89 -7.51
CA TYR A 2 36.33 -13.63 -7.44
C TYR A 2 36.00 -12.66 -6.29
N THR A 3 36.99 -11.91 -5.81
CA THR A 3 36.85 -10.98 -4.68
C THR A 3 35.75 -9.96 -4.92
N GLU A 4 35.69 -9.32 -6.10
CA GLU A 4 34.64 -8.33 -6.42
C GLU A 4 33.21 -8.90 -6.34
N ILE A 5 33.00 -10.14 -6.80
CA ILE A 5 31.70 -10.82 -6.72
C ILE A 5 31.36 -11.15 -5.25
N THR A 6 32.36 -11.53 -4.47
CA THR A 6 32.19 -11.85 -3.04
C THR A 6 31.83 -10.60 -2.24
N GLU A 7 32.47 -9.47 -2.53
CA GLU A 7 32.19 -8.17 -1.91
C GLU A 7 30.79 -7.69 -2.24
N PHE A 8 30.38 -7.77 -3.52
CA PHE A 8 29.03 -7.40 -3.93
C PHE A 8 27.96 -8.27 -3.23
N LEU A 9 28.14 -9.60 -3.19
CA LEU A 9 27.20 -10.48 -2.50
C LEU A 9 27.12 -10.16 -1.00
N TYR A 10 28.26 -9.88 -0.36
CA TYR A 10 28.29 -9.46 1.04
C TYR A 10 27.52 -8.15 1.26
N GLU A 11 27.73 -7.15 0.41
CA GLU A 11 27.01 -5.86 0.46
C GLU A 11 25.50 -6.04 0.32
N CYS A 12 25.04 -6.86 -0.63
CA CYS A 12 23.62 -7.16 -0.79
C CYS A 12 23.01 -7.81 0.46
N VAL A 13 23.72 -8.77 1.07
CA VAL A 13 23.26 -9.45 2.29
C VAL A 13 23.18 -8.47 3.46
N VAL A 14 24.21 -7.66 3.67
CA VAL A 14 24.24 -6.63 4.72
C VAL A 14 23.09 -5.64 4.50
N THR A 15 22.93 -5.13 3.30
CA THR A 15 21.83 -4.22 2.92
C THR A 15 20.46 -4.84 3.22
N THR A 16 20.27 -6.11 2.84
CA THR A 16 19.01 -6.82 3.08
C THR A 16 18.72 -6.94 4.58
N ILE A 17 19.72 -7.29 5.39
CA ILE A 17 19.56 -7.49 6.83
C ILE A 17 19.36 -6.17 7.57
N GLU A 18 20.14 -5.16 7.25
CA GLU A 18 20.16 -3.89 7.99
C GLU A 18 19.06 -2.93 7.55
N HIS A 19 18.54 -3.08 6.33
CA HIS A 19 17.60 -2.13 5.75
C HIS A 19 16.33 -2.79 5.22
N ASP A 20 16.43 -3.74 4.30
CA ASP A 20 15.24 -4.21 3.58
C ASP A 20 14.31 -5.05 4.47
N LEU A 21 14.87 -5.98 5.25
CA LEU A 21 14.09 -6.80 6.20
C LEU A 21 13.40 -5.95 7.28
N PRO A 22 14.08 -5.01 7.98
CA PRO A 22 13.39 -4.12 8.92
C PRO A 22 12.25 -3.32 8.28
N ARG A 23 12.47 -2.77 7.08
CA ARG A 23 11.43 -2.03 6.34
C ARG A 23 10.25 -2.92 5.96
N GLU A 24 10.51 -4.15 5.52
CA GLU A 24 9.47 -5.12 5.18
C GLU A 24 8.64 -5.51 6.41
N ILE A 25 9.28 -5.74 7.56
CA ILE A 25 8.59 -6.07 8.81
C ILE A 25 7.71 -4.90 9.25
N GLU A 26 8.22 -3.67 9.22
CA GLU A 26 7.44 -2.47 9.55
C GLU A 26 6.24 -2.33 8.60
N TYR A 27 6.45 -2.56 7.31
CA TYR A 27 5.38 -2.57 6.32
C TYR A 27 4.30 -3.61 6.63
N LEU A 28 4.68 -4.85 6.95
CA LEU A 28 3.74 -5.92 7.29
C LEU A 28 2.94 -5.58 8.55
N ALA A 29 3.59 -5.04 9.58
CA ALA A 29 2.92 -4.62 10.81
C ALA A 29 1.87 -3.54 10.56
N ARG A 30 2.23 -2.48 9.81
CA ARG A 30 1.29 -1.43 9.38
C ARG A 30 0.17 -1.99 8.51
N PHE A 31 0.47 -2.92 7.62
CA PHE A 31 -0.53 -3.53 6.75
C PHE A 31 -1.57 -4.32 7.54
N ASP A 32 -1.12 -5.17 8.47
CA ASP A 32 -2.00 -5.94 9.35
C ASP A 32 -2.84 -5.04 10.25
N GLU A 33 -2.27 -3.94 10.75
CA GLU A 33 -3.00 -2.93 11.52
C GLU A 33 -4.11 -2.26 10.70
N ALA A 34 -3.79 -1.76 9.51
CA ALA A 34 -4.77 -1.13 8.63
C ALA A 34 -5.88 -2.12 8.26
N LYS A 35 -5.52 -3.37 7.95
CA LYS A 35 -6.46 -4.45 7.64
C LYS A 35 -7.40 -4.72 8.82
N GLY A 36 -6.87 -4.89 10.03
CA GLY A 36 -7.68 -5.14 11.22
C GLY A 36 -8.63 -3.98 11.55
N ARG A 37 -8.16 -2.74 11.41
CA ARG A 37 -8.99 -1.55 11.58
C ARG A 37 -10.12 -1.49 10.54
N ILE A 38 -9.84 -1.70 9.26
CA ILE A 38 -10.86 -1.71 8.19
C ILE A 38 -11.88 -2.85 8.38
N GLN A 39 -11.42 -4.05 8.72
CA GLN A 39 -12.29 -5.20 9.01
C GLN A 39 -13.26 -4.96 10.16
N SER A 40 -12.96 -4.03 11.08
CA SER A 40 -13.84 -3.73 12.21
C SER A 40 -15.12 -2.96 11.83
N PHE A 41 -15.14 -2.31 10.66
CA PHE A 41 -16.29 -1.51 10.21
C PHE A 41 -16.75 -1.80 8.78
N ILE A 42 -16.01 -2.60 8.00
CA ILE A 42 -16.41 -3.01 6.65
C ILE A 42 -16.45 -4.55 6.56
N GLU A 43 -17.60 -5.09 6.21
CA GLU A 43 -17.78 -6.53 5.99
C GLU A 43 -17.55 -6.89 4.52
N MET A 44 -16.34 -7.32 4.19
CA MET A 44 -16.01 -7.81 2.85
C MET A 44 -14.84 -8.82 2.87
N PRO A 45 -14.69 -9.65 1.82
CA PRO A 45 -13.57 -10.57 1.69
C PRO A 45 -12.19 -9.93 1.93
N ASP A 46 -11.34 -10.62 2.69
CA ASP A 46 -9.97 -10.20 3.02
C ASP A 46 -9.15 -9.72 1.82
N GLY A 47 -9.26 -10.42 0.69
CA GLY A 47 -8.55 -10.04 -0.54
C GLY A 47 -8.94 -8.65 -1.05
N MET A 48 -10.20 -8.23 -0.88
CA MET A 48 -10.65 -6.89 -1.27
C MET A 48 -10.14 -5.82 -0.31
N ILE A 49 -10.08 -6.10 0.99
CA ILE A 49 -9.50 -5.18 1.98
C ILE A 49 -8.00 -4.98 1.71
N SER A 50 -7.29 -6.08 1.45
CA SER A 50 -5.88 -6.02 1.07
C SER A 50 -5.66 -5.20 -0.20
N SER A 51 -6.50 -5.37 -1.21
CA SER A 51 -6.46 -4.56 -2.44
C SER A 51 -6.76 -3.09 -2.17
N LEU A 52 -7.78 -2.79 -1.36
CA LEU A 52 -8.14 -1.43 -0.95
C LEU A 52 -6.96 -0.71 -0.32
N ILE A 53 -6.31 -1.32 0.68
CA ILE A 53 -5.14 -0.76 1.36
C ILE A 53 -4.03 -0.47 0.36
N ASN A 54 -3.72 -1.42 -0.53
CA ASN A 54 -2.69 -1.23 -1.54
C ASN A 54 -3.01 -0.07 -2.50
N PHE A 55 -4.25 0.05 -2.96
CA PHE A 55 -4.64 1.09 -3.91
C PHE A 55 -4.68 2.47 -3.29
N VAL A 56 -5.19 2.60 -2.06
CA VAL A 56 -5.18 3.86 -1.32
C VAL A 56 -3.73 4.30 -1.06
N ARG A 57 -2.87 3.38 -0.60
CA ARG A 57 -1.45 3.68 -0.34
C ARG A 57 -0.68 4.07 -1.61
N GLN A 58 -0.92 3.38 -2.74
CA GLN A 58 -0.26 3.68 -4.01
C GLN A 58 -0.68 5.02 -4.62
N ASN A 59 -1.82 5.56 -4.20
CA ASN A 59 -2.40 6.80 -4.72
C ASN A 59 -2.50 7.86 -3.60
N ASP A 60 -1.40 8.01 -2.85
CA ASP A 60 -1.19 9.05 -1.82
C ASP A 60 -2.33 9.20 -0.80
N GLY A 61 -2.91 8.07 -0.37
CA GLY A 61 -3.94 8.06 0.66
C GLY A 61 -5.36 8.28 0.13
N VAL A 62 -5.59 8.18 -1.18
CA VAL A 62 -6.92 8.37 -1.80
C VAL A 62 -7.26 7.21 -2.74
N LEU A 63 -8.50 6.73 -2.74
CA LEU A 63 -8.97 5.73 -3.69
C LEU A 63 -9.40 6.41 -5.01
N ALA A 64 -8.78 6.00 -6.12
CA ALA A 64 -9.13 6.52 -7.43
C ALA A 64 -10.62 6.35 -7.77
N LYS A 65 -11.29 7.43 -8.21
CA LYS A 65 -12.74 7.46 -8.49
C LYS A 65 -13.21 6.37 -9.46
N LYS A 66 -12.42 6.08 -10.50
CA LYS A 66 -12.70 5.03 -11.50
C LYS A 66 -12.69 3.63 -10.86
N ARG A 67 -11.71 3.36 -9.99
CA ARG A 67 -11.58 2.09 -9.29
C ARG A 67 -12.67 1.92 -8.24
N ARG A 68 -12.98 2.99 -7.50
CA ARG A 68 -14.13 3.02 -6.60
C ARG A 68 -15.42 2.59 -7.30
N ARG A 69 -15.71 3.14 -8.49
CA ARG A 69 -16.90 2.81 -9.28
C ARG A 69 -16.90 1.40 -9.88
N ARG A 70 -15.75 0.74 -10.01
CA ARG A 70 -15.63 -0.56 -10.68
C ARG A 70 -15.49 -1.73 -9.72
N GLU A 71 -14.66 -1.57 -8.69
CA GLU A 71 -14.23 -2.64 -7.79
C GLU A 71 -14.81 -2.48 -6.37
N PHE A 72 -15.20 -1.25 -6.00
CA PHE A 72 -15.70 -0.91 -4.67
C PHE A 72 -17.07 -0.21 -4.74
N GLU A 73 -17.88 -0.50 -5.76
CA GLU A 73 -19.16 0.19 -6.01
C GLU A 73 -20.16 0.04 -4.86
N LYS A 74 -20.01 -1.04 -4.07
CA LYS A 74 -20.88 -1.38 -2.94
C LYS A 74 -20.54 -0.60 -1.68
N MET A 75 -19.38 0.08 -1.64
CA MET A 75 -18.99 0.90 -0.51
C MET A 75 -19.68 2.26 -0.56
N THR A 76 -20.24 2.66 0.56
CA THR A 76 -20.75 4.02 0.79
C THR A 76 -19.62 5.04 0.78
N ASP A 77 -19.96 6.33 0.59
CA ASP A 77 -18.97 7.41 0.69
C ASP A 77 -18.26 7.41 2.05
N LEU A 78 -19.02 7.17 3.13
CA LEU A 78 -18.50 7.12 4.50
C LEU A 78 -17.52 5.97 4.75
N GLU A 79 -17.82 4.78 4.22
CA GLU A 79 -16.91 3.63 4.33
C GLU A 79 -15.60 3.86 3.58
N VAL A 80 -15.66 4.49 2.41
CA VAL A 80 -14.44 4.84 1.65
C VAL A 80 -13.62 5.88 2.41
N GLU A 81 -14.24 6.96 2.88
CA GLU A 81 -13.56 8.01 3.63
C GLU A 81 -12.92 7.47 4.93
N ALA A 82 -13.63 6.59 5.65
CA ALA A 82 -13.12 5.94 6.84
C ALA A 82 -11.94 5.00 6.53
N ALA A 83 -12.03 4.21 5.46
CA ALA A 83 -10.93 3.33 5.06
C ALA A 83 -9.70 4.12 4.60
N GLU A 84 -9.89 5.19 3.84
CA GLU A 84 -8.79 6.07 3.45
C GLU A 84 -8.13 6.74 4.66
N ALA A 85 -8.92 7.22 5.62
CA ALA A 85 -8.41 7.80 6.86
C ALA A 85 -7.56 6.80 7.66
N VAL A 86 -8.02 5.54 7.76
CA VAL A 86 -7.24 4.48 8.41
C VAL A 86 -5.90 4.25 7.71
N VAL A 87 -5.89 4.16 6.38
CA VAL A 87 -4.64 3.95 5.64
C VAL A 87 -3.69 5.13 5.81
N ARG A 88 -4.20 6.37 5.75
CA ARG A 88 -3.38 7.57 5.96
C ARG A 88 -2.78 7.62 7.35
N ASP A 89 -3.58 7.30 8.38
CA ASP A 89 -3.13 7.28 9.77
C ASP A 89 -2.03 6.23 9.99
N VAL A 90 -2.30 4.98 9.58
CA VAL A 90 -1.40 3.84 9.83
C VAL A 90 -0.09 3.95 9.04
N PHE A 91 -0.12 4.52 7.84
CA PHE A 91 1.06 4.76 7.01
C PHE A 91 1.63 6.18 7.16
N GLU A 92 1.15 6.96 8.13
CA GLU A 92 1.63 8.32 8.42
C GLU A 92 1.69 9.23 7.17
N MET A 93 0.68 9.11 6.30
CA MET A 93 0.61 9.83 5.03
C MET A 93 0.09 11.25 5.25
N ASN A 94 0.95 12.25 5.07
CA ASN A 94 0.54 13.65 5.02
C ASN A 94 -0.09 13.96 3.66
N VAL A 95 -1.41 14.10 3.60
CA VAL A 95 -2.08 14.68 2.43
C VAL A 95 -1.96 16.21 2.54
N PRO A 96 -1.39 16.90 1.53
CA PRO A 96 -1.41 18.35 1.51
C PRO A 96 -2.84 18.87 1.64
N GLU A 97 -3.09 19.86 2.51
CA GLU A 97 -4.44 20.45 2.71
C GLU A 97 -5.00 21.10 1.42
N ASP A 98 -4.11 21.45 0.48
CA ASP A 98 -4.47 21.83 -0.86
C ASP A 98 -4.71 20.55 -1.68
N GLY A 99 -5.99 20.23 -1.89
CA GLY A 99 -6.45 18.99 -2.54
C GLY A 99 -5.72 18.69 -3.85
N PRO A 100 -5.65 17.41 -4.25
CA PRO A 100 -4.72 16.97 -5.28
C PRO A 100 -4.99 17.73 -6.58
N GLU A 101 -3.97 18.47 -7.04
CA GLU A 101 -3.82 18.76 -8.46
C GLU A 101 -3.98 17.43 -9.18
N LEU A 102 -4.95 17.39 -10.08
CA LEU A 102 -5.32 16.21 -10.86
C LEU A 102 -4.06 15.59 -11.48
N LEU A 103 -3.47 14.61 -10.82
CA LEU A 103 -2.53 13.69 -11.42
C LEU A 103 -3.36 12.85 -12.40
N GLU A 104 -3.41 13.32 -13.64
CA GLU A 104 -3.75 12.48 -14.77
C GLU A 104 -2.74 11.33 -14.85
N GLU A 105 -3.27 10.11 -14.69
CA GLU A 105 -2.76 8.81 -15.16
C GLU A 105 -1.33 8.36 -14.75
N VAL A 106 -1.23 7.20 -14.07
CA VAL A 106 -0.67 5.93 -14.62
C VAL A 106 -1.09 4.82 -13.65
N ASP A 107 -1.93 3.89 -14.11
CA ASP A 107 -2.16 2.63 -13.37
C ASP A 107 -0.81 1.88 -13.36
N PRO A 108 -0.21 1.54 -12.20
CA PRO A 108 1.03 0.77 -12.20
C PRO A 108 0.79 -0.53 -12.97
N PRO A 109 1.73 -0.96 -13.85
CA PRO A 109 1.53 -2.17 -14.62
C PRO A 109 1.26 -3.30 -13.64
N ALA A 110 0.17 -4.03 -13.88
CA ALA A 110 -0.19 -5.22 -13.14
C ALA A 110 1.08 -6.05 -12.92
N ALA A 111 1.44 -6.28 -11.66
CA ALA A 111 2.61 -7.04 -11.30
C ALA A 111 2.63 -8.32 -12.15
N PRO A 112 3.72 -8.61 -12.89
CA PRO A 112 3.75 -9.80 -13.71
C PRO A 112 3.54 -10.98 -12.78
N GLY A 113 2.45 -11.72 -13.01
CA GLY A 113 2.17 -12.96 -12.30
C GLY A 113 3.43 -13.80 -12.31
N ARG A 114 3.91 -14.16 -11.12
CA ARG A 114 5.01 -15.11 -10.95
C ARG A 114 4.64 -16.35 -11.76
N ARG A 115 5.35 -16.55 -12.88
CA ARG A 115 5.37 -17.83 -13.60
C ARG A 115 6.22 -18.82 -12.82
#